data_AF-A0A9W6Y7Y7-F1
#
_entry.id   AF-A0A9W6Y7Y7-F1
#
_cell.length_a   1.000
_cell.length_b   1.000
_cell.length_c   1.000
_cell.angle_alpha   90.00
_cell.angle_beta   90.00
_cell.angle_gamma   90.00
#
_symmetry.space_group_name_H-M   'P 1'
#
loop_
_entity.id
_entity.type
_entity.pdbx_description
1 polymer ?
#
loop_
_entity_poly.entity_id
_entity_poly.type
_entity_poly.pdbx_seq_one_letter_code
_entity_poly.pdbx_strand_id
1 'polypeptide(L)'
;MNDNQIEEISTDFLALGRLKNLWLNGNRIASVQNLRGCRLLVHLDLGRNRLHGAASEVAITLDSLSMTTEILTMHVVSQGLDALSNLEFLNLAGNELSSLGNLAHLTKLEELNLSENKLMSLQGIMPPNLIVSSNHNQVQVER
;
A
#
# COMPACT_ATOMS: atom_id res chain seq x y z
N MET A 1 -3.33 1.50 -16.53
CA MET A 1 -4.53 0.63 -16.60
C MET A 1 -5.60 1.24 -15.70
N ASN A 2 -5.85 2.54 -15.85
CA ASN A 2 -6.54 3.33 -14.83
C ASN A 2 -8.05 3.27 -15.06
N ASP A 3 -8.82 3.44 -13.98
CA ASP A 3 -10.28 3.56 -14.03
C ASP A 3 -10.96 2.34 -14.69
N ASN A 4 -10.51 1.14 -14.30
CA ASN A 4 -11.12 -0.13 -14.71
C ASN A 4 -11.70 -0.87 -13.49
N GLN A 5 -12.20 -2.09 -13.73
CA GLN A 5 -12.69 -2.98 -12.68
C GLN A 5 -11.66 -4.07 -12.34
N ILE A 6 -10.35 -3.77 -12.44
CA ILE A 6 -9.30 -4.76 -12.18
C ILE A 6 -9.27 -5.08 -10.69
N GLU A 7 -9.46 -6.34 -10.35
CA GLU A 7 -9.48 -6.81 -8.95
C GLU A 7 -8.17 -7.46 -8.52
N GLU A 8 -7.38 -7.95 -9.47
CA GLU A 8 -6.10 -8.63 -9.23
C GLU A 8 -5.04 -8.22 -10.26
N ILE A 9 -3.80 -8.10 -9.80
CA ILE A 9 -2.62 -7.98 -10.65
C ILE A 9 -2.19 -9.39 -11.07
N SER A 10 -2.29 -9.73 -12.36
CA SER A 10 -1.92 -11.04 -12.90
C SER A 10 -0.51 -11.49 -12.48
N THR A 11 -0.30 -12.80 -12.39
CA THR A 11 1.02 -13.41 -12.15
C THR A 11 2.03 -13.10 -13.26
N ASP A 12 1.59 -12.66 -14.45
CA ASP A 12 2.49 -12.22 -15.53
C ASP A 12 3.41 -11.06 -15.10
N PHE A 13 2.99 -10.24 -14.12
CA PHE A 13 3.80 -9.16 -13.57
C PHE A 13 5.07 -9.66 -12.87
N LEU A 14 5.12 -10.95 -12.51
CA LEU A 14 6.34 -11.57 -11.98
C LEU A 14 7.48 -11.59 -13.01
N ALA A 15 7.16 -11.57 -14.31
CA ALA A 15 8.14 -11.55 -15.40
C ALA A 15 8.50 -10.14 -15.87
N LEU A 16 7.77 -9.10 -15.44
CA LEU A 16 7.94 -7.72 -15.93
C LEU A 16 9.06 -6.95 -15.21
N GLY A 17 10.24 -7.57 -15.06
CA GLY A 17 11.38 -7.01 -14.33
C GLY A 17 11.98 -5.73 -14.91
N ARG A 18 11.56 -5.29 -16.09
CA ARG A 18 11.97 -4.03 -16.74
C ARG A 18 10.96 -2.90 -16.60
N LEU A 19 9.80 -3.16 -16.00
CA LEU A 19 8.75 -2.16 -15.83
C LEU A 19 9.23 -1.08 -14.84
N LYS A 20 9.14 0.19 -15.25
CA LYS A 20 9.56 1.35 -14.45
C LYS A 20 8.39 2.15 -13.89
N ASN A 21 7.31 2.28 -14.67
CA ASN A 21 6.16 3.08 -14.32
C ASN A 21 4.92 2.21 -14.43
N LEU A 22 4.06 2.25 -13.41
CA LEU A 22 2.81 1.52 -13.39
C LEU A 22 1.71 2.35 -12.76
N TRP A 23 0.68 2.63 -13.56
CA TRP A 23 -0.53 3.31 -13.11
C TRP A 23 -1.68 2.31 -13.10
N LEU A 24 -2.28 2.15 -11.93
CA LEU A 24 -3.38 1.26 -11.62
C LEU A 24 -4.46 1.98 -10.80
N ASN A 25 -4.48 3.31 -10.79
CA ASN A 25 -5.43 4.07 -10.00
C ASN A 25 -6.88 3.86 -10.48
N GLY A 26 -7.84 4.00 -9.58
CA GLY A 26 -9.27 3.88 -9.90
C GLY A 26 -9.68 2.44 -10.23
N ASN A 27 -9.05 1.45 -9.60
CA ASN A 27 -9.39 0.04 -9.78
C ASN A 27 -9.96 -0.55 -8.49
N ARG A 28 -9.94 -1.86 -8.41
CA ARG A 28 -10.58 -2.69 -7.40
C ARG A 28 -9.57 -3.63 -6.72
N ILE A 29 -8.28 -3.32 -6.86
CA ILE A 29 -7.15 -4.17 -6.49
C ILE A 29 -7.07 -4.27 -4.97
N ALA A 30 -6.98 -5.50 -4.47
CA ALA A 30 -6.84 -5.78 -3.04
C ALA A 30 -5.42 -6.24 -2.63
N SER A 31 -4.59 -6.67 -3.58
CA SER A 31 -3.24 -7.18 -3.30
C SER A 31 -2.23 -6.76 -4.37
N VAL A 32 -1.00 -6.50 -3.93
CA VAL A 32 0.15 -6.10 -4.75
C VAL A 32 1.24 -7.15 -4.82
N GLN A 33 1.01 -8.37 -4.30
CA GLN A 33 2.02 -9.43 -4.19
C GLN A 33 2.75 -9.75 -5.51
N ASN A 34 2.06 -9.67 -6.64
CA ASN A 34 2.61 -10.00 -7.96
C ASN A 34 3.50 -8.88 -8.53
N LEU A 35 3.55 -7.71 -7.89
CA LEU A 35 4.49 -6.64 -8.24
C LEU A 35 5.92 -6.95 -7.81
N ARG A 36 6.16 -7.95 -6.96
CA ARG A 36 7.52 -8.32 -6.50
C ARG A 36 8.51 -8.63 -7.64
N GLY A 37 8.03 -9.01 -8.82
CA GLY A 37 8.86 -9.21 -10.01
C GLY A 37 9.33 -7.91 -10.68
N CYS A 38 8.60 -6.81 -10.48
CA CYS A 38 8.81 -5.50 -11.10
C CYS A 38 9.86 -4.66 -10.34
N ARG A 39 11.03 -5.23 -10.07
CA ARG A 39 12.08 -4.67 -9.17
C ARG A 39 12.69 -3.33 -9.63
N LEU A 40 12.44 -2.92 -10.86
CA LEU A 40 12.88 -1.65 -11.43
C LEU A 40 11.78 -0.58 -11.45
N LEU A 41 10.65 -0.82 -10.77
CA LEU A 41 9.62 0.20 -10.59
C LEU A 41 10.19 1.41 -9.85
N VAL A 42 9.89 2.58 -10.42
CA VAL A 42 10.24 3.92 -9.93
C VAL A 42 8.97 4.66 -9.53
N HIS A 43 7.92 4.57 -10.36
CA HIS A 43 6.64 5.21 -10.09
C HIS A 43 5.50 4.17 -10.05
N LEU A 44 4.77 4.15 -8.93
CA LEU A 44 3.63 3.28 -8.73
C LEU A 44 2.42 4.09 -8.25
N ASP A 45 1.36 4.08 -9.04
CA ASP A 45 0.08 4.69 -8.67
C ASP A 45 -0.99 3.63 -8.46
N LEU A 46 -1.40 3.48 -7.20
CA LEU A 46 -2.45 2.59 -6.73
C LEU A 46 -3.59 3.37 -6.07
N GLY A 47 -3.69 4.68 -6.32
CA GLY A 47 -4.74 5.50 -5.71
C GLY A 47 -6.15 5.01 -6.07
N ARG A 48 -7.13 5.19 -5.20
CA ARG A 48 -8.53 4.77 -5.39
C ARG A 48 -8.62 3.29 -5.79
N ASN A 49 -7.99 2.43 -4.99
CA ASN A 49 -8.13 0.98 -5.06
C ASN A 49 -8.80 0.46 -3.79
N ARG A 50 -8.79 -0.85 -3.61
CA ARG A 50 -9.31 -1.53 -2.42
C ARG A 50 -8.16 -2.20 -1.68
N LEU A 51 -7.00 -1.55 -1.62
CA LEU A 51 -5.87 -2.00 -0.82
C LEU A 51 -6.23 -1.78 0.65
N HIS A 52 -7.14 -2.61 1.15
CA HIS A 52 -7.63 -2.52 2.51
C HIS A 52 -6.46 -2.71 3.45
N GLY A 53 -6.15 -1.66 4.21
CA GLY A 53 -5.21 -1.76 5.31
C GLY A 53 -5.96 -2.37 6.47
N ALA A 54 -5.68 -3.63 6.77
CA ALA A 54 -5.98 -4.29 8.04
C ALA A 54 -7.45 -4.37 8.53
N ALA A 55 -8.45 -3.88 7.81
CA ALA A 55 -9.83 -3.98 8.27
C ALA A 55 -10.83 -4.09 7.12
N SER A 56 -11.69 -5.12 7.17
CA SER A 56 -12.77 -5.47 6.23
C SER A 56 -12.29 -6.29 5.03
N GLU A 57 -12.66 -7.56 4.85
CA GLU A 57 -13.95 -8.20 5.07
C GLU A 57 -13.82 -9.51 5.84
N VAL A 58 -13.91 -9.47 7.16
CA VAL A 58 -14.17 -10.67 7.93
C VAL A 58 -15.07 -10.30 9.10
N ALA A 59 -16.38 -10.43 8.90
CA ALA A 59 -17.32 -10.56 9.99
C ALA A 59 -17.05 -11.90 10.70
N ILE A 60 -16.00 -11.98 11.51
CA ILE A 60 -15.81 -13.09 12.45
C ILE A 60 -16.02 -12.56 13.86
N THR A 61 -16.97 -13.19 14.51
CA THR A 61 -17.38 -13.00 15.89
C THR A 61 -16.23 -13.19 16.87
N LEU A 62 -15.92 -12.09 17.57
CA LEU A 62 -15.50 -11.88 18.96
C LEU A 62 -14.35 -12.71 19.59
N ASP A 63 -13.36 -11.92 20.04
CA ASP A 63 -12.49 -12.06 21.23
C ASP A 63 -11.12 -12.75 21.15
N SER A 64 -10.77 -13.52 20.11
CA SER A 64 -9.40 -14.07 20.00
C SER A 64 -8.72 -13.93 18.62
N LEU A 65 -9.45 -13.53 17.59
CA LEU A 65 -8.96 -13.44 16.21
C LEU A 65 -8.51 -12.04 15.78
N SER A 66 -8.75 -10.99 16.58
CA SER A 66 -8.40 -9.61 16.19
C SER A 66 -6.89 -9.47 15.94
N MET A 67 -6.06 -10.00 16.84
CA MET A 67 -4.60 -9.98 16.65
C MET A 67 -4.14 -10.78 15.42
N THR A 68 -4.73 -11.95 15.15
CA THR A 68 -4.32 -12.81 14.03
C THR A 68 -4.72 -12.21 12.68
N THR A 69 -5.89 -11.58 12.62
CA THR A 69 -6.42 -10.93 11.40
C THR A 69 -5.66 -9.63 11.13
N GLU A 70 -5.34 -8.86 12.15
CA GLU A 70 -4.46 -7.68 12.05
C GLU A 70 -3.07 -8.07 11.53
N ILE A 71 -2.46 -9.14 12.07
CA ILE A 71 -1.11 -9.62 11.67
C ILE A 71 -1.08 -10.16 10.23
N LEU A 72 -2.08 -10.93 9.79
CA LEU A 72 -2.15 -11.46 8.42
C LEU A 72 -2.35 -10.35 7.39
N THR A 73 -3.08 -9.30 7.77
CA THR A 73 -3.45 -8.22 6.85
C THR A 73 -2.37 -7.13 6.76
N MET A 74 -1.59 -6.91 7.83
CA MET A 74 -0.35 -6.11 7.79
C MET A 74 0.64 -6.62 6.72
N HIS A 75 0.61 -7.92 6.43
CA HIS A 75 1.54 -8.59 5.54
C HIS A 75 1.27 -8.37 4.05
N VAL A 76 0.03 -8.03 3.65
CA VAL A 76 -0.37 -8.05 2.22
C VAL A 76 0.19 -6.85 1.45
N VAL A 77 0.22 -5.66 2.06
CA VAL A 77 0.79 -4.46 1.44
C VAL A 77 2.32 -4.50 1.47
N SER A 78 2.93 -4.97 2.56
CA SER A 78 4.40 -5.05 2.66
C SER A 78 4.98 -6.08 1.68
N GLN A 79 4.44 -7.31 1.59
CA GLN A 79 5.06 -8.37 0.77
C GLN A 79 5.19 -8.03 -0.73
N GLY A 80 4.25 -7.28 -1.29
CA GLY A 80 4.33 -6.85 -2.69
C GLY A 80 5.30 -5.70 -2.93
N LEU A 81 5.53 -4.86 -1.91
CA LEU A 81 6.39 -3.68 -1.97
C LEU A 81 7.82 -3.96 -1.49
N ASP A 82 8.07 -5.04 -0.75
CA ASP A 82 9.38 -5.43 -0.19
C ASP A 82 10.50 -5.49 -1.25
N ALA A 83 10.16 -5.93 -2.46
CA ALA A 83 11.11 -6.05 -3.56
C ALA A 83 11.32 -4.76 -4.38
N LEU A 84 10.55 -3.71 -4.10
CA LEU A 84 10.47 -2.49 -4.91
C LEU A 84 11.37 -1.36 -4.39
N SER A 85 12.62 -1.67 -4.06
CA SER A 85 13.58 -0.74 -3.45
C SER A 85 13.99 0.45 -4.34
N ASN A 86 13.55 0.49 -5.60
CA ASN A 86 13.80 1.59 -6.53
C ASN A 86 12.63 2.60 -6.62
N LEU A 87 11.54 2.39 -5.87
CA LEU A 87 10.42 3.34 -5.88
C LEU A 87 10.87 4.71 -5.38
N GLU A 88 10.54 5.73 -6.16
CA GLU A 88 10.72 7.15 -5.85
C GLU A 88 9.36 7.81 -5.56
N PHE A 89 8.29 7.34 -6.22
CA PHE A 89 6.91 7.80 -6.01
C PHE A 89 5.95 6.63 -5.75
N LEU A 90 5.16 6.74 -4.68
CA LEU A 90 4.10 5.79 -4.34
C LEU A 90 2.80 6.53 -3.97
N ASN A 91 1.75 6.29 -4.75
CA ASN A 91 0.41 6.78 -4.43
C ASN A 91 -0.48 5.64 -3.93
N LEU A 92 -0.94 5.76 -2.68
CA LEU A 92 -1.88 4.86 -2.00
C LEU A 92 -3.14 5.61 -1.55
N ALA A 93 -3.40 6.82 -2.07
CA ALA A 93 -4.54 7.61 -1.63
C ALA A 93 -5.88 6.89 -1.89
N GLY A 94 -6.87 7.03 -1.02
CA GLY A 94 -8.20 6.46 -1.26
C GLY A 94 -8.28 4.94 -1.22
N ASN A 95 -7.54 4.27 -0.33
CA ASN A 95 -7.50 2.80 -0.18
C ASN A 95 -8.07 2.30 1.16
N GLU A 96 -8.62 3.18 1.99
CA GLU A 96 -9.15 2.87 3.33
C GLU A 96 -8.13 2.24 4.29
N LEU A 97 -6.83 2.53 4.11
CA LEU A 97 -5.76 2.02 4.96
C LEU A 97 -5.93 2.48 6.42
N SER A 98 -5.97 1.56 7.38
CA SER A 98 -6.06 1.87 8.82
C SER A 98 -4.70 1.98 9.54
N SER A 99 -3.65 1.40 8.94
CA SER A 99 -2.27 1.47 9.42
C SER A 99 -1.29 1.43 8.25
N LEU A 100 -0.07 1.93 8.48
CA LEU A 100 1.07 1.67 7.61
C LEU A 100 1.88 0.50 8.16
N GLY A 101 2.21 -0.46 7.30
CA GLY A 101 3.26 -1.43 7.59
C GLY A 101 4.66 -0.79 7.61
N ASN A 102 5.69 -1.62 7.60
CA ASN A 102 7.08 -1.16 7.48
C ASN A 102 7.39 -0.81 6.01
N LEU A 103 7.79 0.44 5.73
CA LEU A 103 8.22 0.90 4.41
C LEU A 103 9.70 1.34 4.40
N ALA A 104 10.47 1.04 5.45
CA ALA A 104 11.84 1.51 5.62
C ALA A 104 12.80 1.02 4.53
N HIS A 105 12.49 -0.12 3.90
CA HIS A 105 13.26 -0.69 2.80
C HIS A 105 13.11 0.10 1.49
N LEU A 106 12.08 0.95 1.36
CA LEU A 106 11.89 1.84 0.21
C LEU A 106 12.82 3.05 0.29
N THR A 107 14.12 2.81 0.45
CA THR A 107 15.16 3.82 0.73
C THR A 107 15.31 4.93 -0.31
N LYS A 108 14.73 4.76 -1.50
CA LYS A 108 14.71 5.79 -2.56
C LYS A 108 13.39 6.55 -2.64
N LEU A 109 12.41 6.24 -1.80
CA LEU A 109 11.10 6.85 -1.87
C LEU A 109 11.19 8.32 -1.45
N GLU A 110 10.81 9.22 -2.35
CA GLU A 110 10.84 10.66 -2.16
C GLU A 110 9.45 11.20 -1.85
N GLU A 111 8.42 10.60 -2.47
CA GLU A 111 7.03 11.02 -2.34
C GLU A 111 6.09 9.85 -2.02
N LEU A 112 5.32 10.01 -0.96
CA LEU A 112 4.29 9.07 -0.53
C LEU A 112 2.96 9.79 -0.32
N ASN A 113 1.94 9.39 -1.08
CA ASN A 113 0.58 9.89 -0.90
C ASN A 113 -0.30 8.84 -0.21
N LEU A 114 -0.74 9.18 1.00
CA LEU A 114 -1.63 8.41 1.87
C LEU A 114 -2.96 9.13 2.09
N SER A 115 -3.27 10.18 1.33
CA SER A 115 -4.47 10.97 1.54
C SER A 115 -5.75 10.12 1.40
N GLU A 116 -6.83 10.52 2.05
CA GLU A 116 -8.13 9.82 1.94
C GLU A 116 -8.04 8.34 2.38
N ASN A 117 -7.34 8.07 3.49
CA ASN A 117 -7.30 6.77 4.14
C ASN A 117 -7.90 6.86 5.56
N LYS A 118 -7.80 5.78 6.35
CA LYS A 118 -8.32 5.69 7.73
C LYS A 118 -7.18 5.59 8.76
N LEU A 119 -6.00 6.12 8.44
CA LEU A 119 -4.82 6.00 9.29
C LEU A 119 -5.04 6.74 10.62
N MET A 120 -4.80 6.07 11.74
CA MET A 120 -4.87 6.67 13.07
C MET A 120 -3.52 7.23 13.54
N SER A 121 -2.43 6.79 12.92
CA SER A 121 -1.07 7.24 13.22
C SER A 121 -0.20 7.13 11.97
N LEU A 122 0.81 7.99 11.87
CA LEU A 122 1.90 7.89 10.92
C LEU A 122 3.17 7.31 11.55
N GLN A 123 3.08 6.70 12.74
CA GLN A 123 4.13 5.88 13.33
C GLN A 123 4.32 4.60 12.48
N GLY A 124 4.80 4.77 11.26
CA GLY A 124 5.33 3.72 10.40
C GLY A 124 6.82 3.96 10.23
N ILE A 125 7.59 2.89 10.04
CA ILE A 125 9.02 3.02 9.74
C ILE A 125 9.11 3.44 8.27
N MET A 126 9.42 4.71 8.04
CA MET A 126 9.54 5.32 6.73
C MET A 126 10.99 5.76 6.48
N PRO A 127 11.42 5.90 5.20
CA PRO A 127 12.69 6.52 4.86
C PRO A 127 12.82 7.94 5.43
N PRO A 128 14.03 8.37 5.81
CA PRO A 128 14.27 9.73 6.27
C PRO A 128 14.05 10.73 5.10
N ASN A 129 13.49 11.90 5.41
CA ASN A 129 13.19 13.00 4.47
C ASN A 129 12.09 12.72 3.42
N LEU A 130 11.24 11.73 3.65
CA LEU A 130 10.08 11.43 2.80
C LEU A 130 9.04 12.55 2.85
N ILE A 131 8.59 13.02 1.68
CA ILE A 131 7.43 13.92 1.58
C ILE A 131 6.17 13.06 1.68
N VAL A 132 5.46 13.20 2.80
CA VAL A 132 4.23 12.44 3.07
C VAL A 132 3.02 13.36 2.99
N SER A 133 2.11 13.05 2.07
CA SER A 133 0.78 13.64 2.03
C SER A 133 -0.22 12.71 2.71
N SER A 134 -0.79 13.12 3.84
CA SER A 134 -1.72 12.29 4.63
C SER A 134 -3.05 12.99 4.92
N ASN A 135 -3.47 13.92 4.05
CA ASN A 135 -4.70 14.68 4.24
C ASN A 135 -5.93 13.76 4.31
N HIS A 136 -6.97 14.15 5.04
CA HIS A 136 -8.20 13.34 5.19
C HIS A 136 -7.93 11.92 5.74
N ASN A 137 -7.04 11.81 6.73
CA ASN A 137 -6.88 10.65 7.60
C ASN A 137 -7.38 10.97 9.02
N GLN A 138 -7.30 10.00 9.94
CA GLN A 138 -7.70 10.12 11.34
C GLN A 138 -6.49 10.29 12.28
N VAL A 139 -5.37 10.79 11.76
CA VAL A 139 -4.12 10.92 12.52
C VAL A 139 -4.33 11.90 13.67
N GLN A 140 -4.28 11.40 14.90
CA GLN A 140 -4.29 12.26 16.08
C GLN A 140 -2.93 12.95 16.19
N VAL A 141 -2.93 14.28 16.32
CA VAL A 141 -1.72 15.02 16.66
C VAL A 141 -1.44 14.72 18.13
N GLU A 142 -0.46 13.84 18.40
CA GLU A 142 0.08 13.67 19.75
C GLU A 142 0.57 15.05 20.23
N ARG A 143 -0.02 15.55 21.33
CA ARG A 143 0.37 16.80 21.99
C ARG A 143 1.56 16.59 22.91
#